data_AF-A0A855FUF0-F1
#
_entry.id   AF-A0A855FUF0-F1
#
_cell.length_a   1.000
_cell.length_b   1.000
_cell.length_c   1.000
_cell.angle_alpha   90.00
_cell.angle_beta   90.00
_cell.angle_gamma   90.00
#
_symmetry.space_group_name_H-M   'P 1'
#
loop_
_entity.id
_entity.type
_entity.pdbx_description
1 polymer ?
#
loop_
_entity_poly.entity_id
_entity_poly.type
_entity_poly.pdbx_seq_one_letter_code
_entity_poly.pdbx_strand_id
1 'polypeptide(L)'
;MRWCKICFLGMAGLLLAACATPEQKAARAAAEKAAEQKLKLDLAAQCDARTAELMQAQMQNPAFFSDPANAKIAEEYRQKVNLPIFQSCYRLAWDNYMNQVRLQQAQDWAMQRRWDNDMNWMMFRPRWCRSSHNGRSYVYRC
;
A
#
# COMPACT_ATOMS: atom_id res chain seq x y z
N MET A 1 -19.08 -42.62 -11.74
CA MET A 1 -18.14 -42.75 -10.60
C MET A 1 -16.83 -41.96 -10.72
N ARG A 2 -16.53 -41.26 -11.84
CA ARG A 2 -15.31 -40.41 -11.96
C ARG A 2 -15.52 -38.95 -11.52
N TRP A 3 -16.76 -38.46 -11.48
CA TRP A 3 -17.08 -37.06 -11.14
C TRP A 3 -17.02 -36.76 -9.64
N CYS A 4 -17.35 -37.72 -8.75
CA CYS A 4 -17.19 -37.52 -7.30
C CYS A 4 -15.74 -37.33 -6.85
N LYS A 5 -14.77 -37.93 -7.56
CA LYS A 5 -13.34 -37.81 -7.23
C LYS A 5 -12.79 -36.42 -7.58
N ILE A 6 -13.30 -35.79 -8.64
CA ILE A 6 -12.87 -34.45 -9.09
C ILE A 6 -13.42 -33.37 -8.14
N CYS A 7 -14.67 -33.51 -7.67
CA CYS A 7 -15.23 -32.60 -6.67
C CYS A 7 -14.51 -32.65 -5.33
N PHE A 8 -14.06 -33.84 -4.89
CA PHE A 8 -13.31 -33.98 -3.64
C PHE A 8 -11.92 -33.34 -3.67
N LEU A 9 -11.21 -33.44 -4.80
CA LEU A 9 -9.89 -32.83 -4.98
C LEU A 9 -9.94 -31.30 -5.06
N GLY A 10 -10.98 -30.72 -5.65
CA GLY A 10 -11.18 -29.26 -5.67
C GLY A 10 -11.53 -28.65 -4.30
N MET A 11 -12.27 -29.39 -3.47
CA MET A 11 -12.73 -28.89 -2.17
C MET A 11 -11.63 -28.88 -1.09
N ALA A 12 -10.65 -29.79 -1.20
CA ALA A 12 -9.51 -29.85 -0.26
C ALA A 12 -8.56 -28.64 -0.38
N GLY A 13 -8.43 -28.03 -1.57
CA GLY A 13 -7.60 -26.84 -1.78
C GLY A 13 -8.16 -25.56 -1.14
N LEU A 14 -9.48 -25.46 -0.99
CA LEU A 14 -10.16 -24.30 -0.40
C LEU A 14 -10.03 -24.24 1.13
N LEU A 15 -9.81 -25.38 1.80
CA LEU A 15 -9.68 -25.45 3.26
C LEU A 15 -8.29 -24.98 3.76
N LEU A 16 -7.26 -25.01 2.91
CA LEU A 16 -5.92 -24.51 3.23
C LEU A 16 -5.79 -22.98 3.15
N ALA A 17 -6.74 -22.29 2.51
CA ALA A 17 -6.76 -20.83 2.43
C ALA A 17 -7.37 -20.16 3.67
N ALA A 18 -7.97 -20.93 4.58
CA ALA A 18 -8.71 -20.41 5.74
C ALA A 18 -7.88 -20.22 7.02
N CYS A 19 -6.61 -20.61 7.05
CA CYS A 19 -5.75 -20.53 8.25
C CYS A 19 -4.59 -19.55 8.07
N ALA A 20 -4.87 -18.25 8.01
CA ALA A 20 -3.90 -17.27 8.52
C ALA A 20 -3.88 -17.45 10.05
N THR A 21 -2.82 -18.08 10.57
CA THR A 21 -2.71 -18.35 12.00
C THR A 21 -2.79 -17.05 12.79
N PRO A 22 -3.36 -17.05 14.01
CA PRO A 22 -3.44 -15.86 14.84
C PRO A 22 -2.06 -15.23 15.08
N GLU A 23 -1.01 -16.05 15.15
CA GLU A 23 0.38 -15.61 15.25
C GLU A 23 0.86 -14.84 14.01
N GLN A 24 0.52 -15.28 12.79
CA GLN A 24 0.84 -14.54 11.58
C GLN A 24 0.11 -13.20 11.50
N LYS A 25 -1.12 -13.11 12.01
CA LYS A 25 -1.86 -11.84 12.08
C LYS A 25 -1.22 -10.88 13.08
N ALA A 26 -0.82 -11.38 14.25
CA ALA A 26 -0.12 -10.58 15.26
C ALA A 26 1.23 -10.06 14.73
N ALA A 27 1.99 -10.91 14.02
CA ALA A 27 3.25 -10.52 13.39
C ALA A 27 3.07 -9.43 12.32
N ARG A 28 2.03 -9.52 11.48
CA ARG A 28 1.70 -8.49 10.48
C ARG A 28 1.33 -7.16 11.14
N ALA A 29 0.47 -7.19 12.15
CA ALA A 29 0.08 -5.98 12.87
C ALA A 29 1.27 -5.30 13.57
N ALA A 30 2.22 -6.08 14.10
CA ALA A 30 3.45 -5.54 14.66
C ALA A 30 4.35 -4.91 13.58
N ALA A 31 4.47 -5.56 12.42
CA ALA A 31 5.24 -5.03 11.28
C ALA A 31 4.62 -3.75 10.70
N GLU A 32 3.30 -3.69 10.58
CA GLU A 32 2.56 -2.50 10.14
C GLU A 32 2.82 -1.32 11.09
N LYS A 33 2.69 -1.55 12.40
CA LYS A 33 3.02 -0.53 13.41
C LYS A 33 4.46 -0.07 13.28
N ALA A 34 5.42 -0.99 13.16
CA ALA A 34 6.83 -0.63 12.99
C ALA A 34 7.08 0.20 11.71
N ALA A 35 6.38 -0.12 10.62
CA ALA A 35 6.45 0.63 9.37
C ALA A 35 5.89 2.06 9.51
N GLU A 36 4.73 2.21 10.16
CA GLU A 36 4.15 3.54 10.45
C GLU A 36 5.07 4.38 11.33
N GLN A 37 5.68 3.74 12.33
CA GLN A 37 6.62 4.38 13.23
C GLN A 37 7.86 4.87 12.47
N LYS A 38 8.43 4.00 11.63
CA LYS A 38 9.57 4.35 10.79
C LYS A 38 9.25 5.47 9.82
N LEU A 39 8.08 5.44 9.18
CA LEU A 39 7.64 6.50 8.27
C LEU A 39 7.61 7.87 8.99
N LYS A 40 7.09 7.92 10.21
CA LYS A 40 7.06 9.17 11.00
C LYS A 40 8.46 9.71 11.27
N LEU A 41 9.41 8.82 11.59
CA LEU A 41 10.81 9.18 11.82
C LEU A 41 11.49 9.66 10.53
N ASP A 42 11.29 8.96 9.41
CA ASP A 42 11.86 9.32 8.11
C ASP A 42 11.32 10.67 7.60
N LEU A 43 10.04 10.97 7.84
CA LEU A 43 9.47 12.28 7.54
C LEU A 43 9.99 13.39 8.46
N ALA A 44 10.18 13.09 9.75
CA ALA A 44 10.77 14.05 10.68
C ALA A 44 12.26 14.34 10.34
N ALA A 45 13.00 13.31 9.92
CA ALA A 45 14.42 13.42 9.59
C ALA A 45 14.69 14.30 8.36
N GLN A 46 13.73 14.40 7.44
CA GLN A 46 13.81 15.33 6.30
C GLN A 46 13.79 16.81 6.74
N CYS A 47 13.23 17.10 7.92
CA CYS A 47 13.11 18.45 8.45
C CYS A 47 14.18 18.78 9.50
N ASP A 48 14.40 17.88 10.45
CA ASP A 48 15.44 18.01 11.48
C ASP A 48 15.84 16.61 11.99
N ALA A 49 17.05 16.18 11.63
CA ALA A 49 17.62 14.90 12.05
C ALA A 49 17.67 14.76 13.57
N ARG A 50 17.99 15.83 14.31
CA ARG A 50 18.04 15.80 15.77
C ARG A 50 16.66 15.58 16.37
N THR A 51 15.63 16.19 15.80
CA THR A 51 14.24 15.98 16.27
C THR A 51 13.78 14.54 15.99
N ALA A 52 14.19 13.95 14.85
CA ALA A 52 13.91 12.56 14.55
C ALA A 52 14.56 11.58 15.55
N GLU A 53 15.82 11.81 15.95
CA GLU A 53 16.49 11.03 16.99
C GLU A 53 15.73 11.11 18.33
N LEU A 54 15.30 12.31 18.73
CA LEU A 54 14.54 12.52 19.96
C LEU A 54 13.17 11.84 19.90
N MET A 55 12.48 11.89 18.76
CA MET A 55 11.23 11.15 18.52
C MET A 55 11.45 9.64 18.61
N GLN A 56 12.56 9.12 18.06
CA GLN A 56 12.89 7.71 18.16
C GLN A 56 13.11 7.27 19.61
N ALA A 57 13.85 8.08 20.39
CA ALA A 57 14.06 7.83 21.82
C ALA A 57 12.74 7.84 22.62
N GLN A 58 11.81 8.75 22.29
CA GLN A 58 10.48 8.79 22.88
C GLN A 58 9.67 7.51 22.56
N MET A 59 9.78 6.98 21.35
CA MET A 59 9.02 5.81 20.91
C MET A 59 9.54 4.51 21.52
N GLN A 60 10.84 4.44 21.81
CA GLN A 60 11.47 3.29 22.46
C GLN A 60 11.26 3.29 23.97
N ASN A 61 11.09 4.47 24.59
CA ASN A 61 10.97 4.61 26.04
C ASN A 61 9.58 5.11 26.46
N PRO A 62 8.71 4.26 27.05
CA PRO A 62 7.40 4.70 27.53
C PRO A 62 7.48 5.69 28.71
N ALA A 63 8.62 5.74 29.42
CA ALA A 63 8.87 6.64 30.54
C ALA A 63 9.68 7.90 30.13
N PHE A 64 9.80 8.20 28.83
CA PHE A 64 10.65 9.27 28.31
C PHE A 64 10.47 10.64 28.99
N PHE A 65 9.23 11.01 29.34
CA PHE A 65 8.94 12.29 30.01
C PHE A 65 8.99 12.23 31.55
N SER A 66 8.86 11.03 32.14
CA SER A 66 8.78 10.85 33.59
C SER A 66 10.13 10.50 34.22
N ASP A 67 11.06 9.98 33.42
CA ASP A 67 12.38 9.59 33.89
C ASP A 67 13.27 10.85 34.12
N PRO A 68 13.76 11.08 35.36
CA PRO A 68 14.62 12.21 35.66
C PRO A 68 15.95 12.19 34.87
N ALA A 69 16.42 11.02 34.44
CA ALA A 69 17.62 10.92 33.60
C ALA A 69 17.41 11.55 32.21
N ASN A 70 16.17 11.56 31.72
CA ASN A 70 15.81 12.07 30.40
C ASN A 70 15.27 13.51 30.44
N ALA A 71 15.19 14.15 31.61
CA ALA A 71 14.57 15.47 31.77
C ALA A 71 15.12 16.53 30.80
N LYS A 72 16.44 16.57 30.61
CA LYS A 72 17.09 17.51 29.67
C LYS A 72 16.74 17.22 28.20
N ILE A 73 16.69 15.94 27.84
CA ILE A 73 16.37 15.47 26.48
C ILE A 73 14.88 15.70 26.17
N ALA A 74 14.02 15.48 27.15
CA ALA A 74 12.59 15.73 27.07
C ALA A 74 12.26 17.23 26.91
N GLU A 75 13.03 18.10 27.55
CA GLU A 75 12.91 19.55 27.36
C GLU A 75 13.38 19.98 25.96
N GLU A 76 14.53 19.49 25.49
CA GLU A 76 15.02 19.72 24.13
C GLU A 76 13.98 19.29 23.09
N TYR A 77 13.38 18.12 23.27
CA TYR A 77 12.29 17.62 22.43
C TYR A 77 11.11 18.60 22.35
N ARG A 78 10.62 19.08 23.51
CA ARG A 78 9.49 20.04 23.55
C ARG A 78 9.83 21.33 22.82
N GLN A 79 11.04 21.84 23.02
CA GLN A 79 11.47 23.07 22.36
C GLN A 79 11.50 22.90 20.83
N LYS A 80 12.12 21.82 20.35
CA LYS A 80 12.26 21.54 18.92
C LYS A 80 10.93 21.25 18.22
N VAL A 81 10.07 20.43 18.82
CA VAL A 81 8.75 20.11 18.25
C VAL A 81 7.81 21.32 18.23
N ASN A 82 7.99 22.26 19.17
CA ASN A 82 7.22 23.50 19.20
C ASN A 82 7.74 24.58 18.23
N LEU A 83 8.86 24.35 17.53
CA LEU A 83 9.33 25.30 16.53
C LEU A 83 8.35 25.35 15.34
N PRO A 84 7.87 26.55 14.94
CA PRO A 84 6.92 26.67 13.83
C PRO A 84 7.52 26.21 12.49
N ILE A 85 8.84 26.33 12.34
CA ILE A 85 9.58 25.85 11.16
C ILE A 85 9.50 24.32 11.09
N PHE A 86 9.69 23.62 12.22
CA PHE A 86 9.59 22.17 12.25
C PHE A 86 8.17 21.71 11.95
N GLN A 87 7.16 22.31 12.59
CA GLN A 87 5.76 21.94 12.38
C GLN A 87 5.30 22.13 10.92
N SER A 88 5.69 23.25 10.30
CA SER A 88 5.37 23.53 8.90
C SER A 88 6.10 22.59 7.94
N CYS A 89 7.39 22.34 8.17
CA CYS A 89 8.15 21.38 7.37
C CYS A 89 7.59 19.96 7.49
N TYR A 90 7.29 19.51 8.72
CA TYR A 90 6.75 18.18 8.96
C TYR A 90 5.39 17.98 8.28
N ARG A 91 4.52 19.00 8.35
CA ARG A 91 3.24 19.00 7.63
C ARG A 91 3.45 18.92 6.11
N LEU A 92 4.39 19.69 5.57
CA LEU A 92 4.69 19.65 4.14
C LEU A 92 5.25 18.28 3.70
N ALA A 93 6.14 17.69 4.49
CA ALA A 93 6.68 16.35 4.23
C ALA A 93 5.56 15.30 4.22
N TRP A 94 4.64 15.38 5.18
CA TRP A 94 3.45 14.52 5.23
C TRP A 94 2.56 14.71 4.00
N ASP A 95 2.25 15.95 3.64
CA ASP A 95 1.42 16.27 2.48
C ASP A 95 2.08 15.78 1.18
N ASN A 96 3.41 15.91 1.05
CA ASN A 96 4.16 15.37 -0.08
C ASN A 96 4.03 13.85 -0.17
N TYR A 97 4.26 13.14 0.94
CA TYR A 97 4.09 11.69 0.99
C TYR A 97 2.68 11.26 0.59
N MET A 98 1.64 11.90 1.13
CA MET A 98 0.25 11.61 0.78
C MET A 98 -0.03 11.87 -0.70
N ASN A 99 0.55 12.91 -1.28
CA ASN A 99 0.42 13.19 -2.71
C ASN A 99 1.12 12.12 -3.56
N GLN A 100 2.29 11.62 -3.16
CA GLN A 100 2.95 10.51 -3.85
C GLN A 100 2.09 9.24 -3.83
N VAL A 101 1.50 8.89 -2.68
CA VAL A 101 0.60 7.75 -2.56
C VAL A 101 -0.63 7.92 -3.46
N ARG A 102 -1.24 9.11 -3.48
CA ARG A 102 -2.38 9.40 -4.38
C ARG A 102 -2.00 9.28 -5.86
N LEU A 103 -0.80 9.74 -6.23
CA LEU A 103 -0.31 9.61 -7.60
C LEU A 103 -0.10 8.15 -7.99
N GLN A 104 0.49 7.34 -7.11
CA GLN A 104 0.63 5.90 -7.33
C GLN A 104 -0.74 5.23 -7.49
N GLN A 105 -1.69 5.51 -6.59
CA GLN A 105 -3.05 4.98 -6.70
C GLN A 105 -3.74 5.41 -7.99
N ALA A 106 -3.56 6.65 -8.44
CA ALA A 106 -4.11 7.12 -9.70
C ALA A 106 -3.47 6.41 -10.92
N GLN A 107 -2.16 6.17 -10.88
CA GLN A 107 -1.45 5.41 -11.91
C GLN A 107 -1.90 3.96 -11.95
N ASP A 108 -2.00 3.30 -10.80
CA ASP A 108 -2.49 1.93 -10.67
C ASP A 108 -3.91 1.82 -11.19
N TRP A 109 -4.78 2.77 -10.83
CA TRP A 109 -6.15 2.80 -11.34
C TRP A 109 -6.21 3.03 -12.85
N ALA A 110 -5.40 3.95 -13.39
CA ALA A 110 -5.33 4.19 -14.82
C ALA A 110 -4.82 2.97 -15.58
N MET A 111 -3.82 2.28 -15.02
CA MET A 111 -3.29 1.02 -15.54
C MET A 111 -4.37 -0.06 -15.52
N GLN A 112 -5.04 -0.26 -14.38
CA GLN A 112 -6.14 -1.20 -14.22
C GLN A 112 -7.23 -0.97 -15.28
N ARG A 113 -7.67 0.28 -15.45
CA ARG A 113 -8.66 0.62 -16.49
C ARG A 113 -8.16 0.33 -17.90
N ARG A 114 -6.87 0.54 -18.18
CA ARG A 114 -6.28 0.17 -19.48
C ARG A 114 -6.36 -1.34 -19.69
N TRP A 115 -5.98 -2.14 -18.69
CA TRP A 115 -6.10 -3.60 -18.75
C TRP A 115 -7.55 -4.03 -18.95
N ASP A 116 -8.49 -3.45 -18.21
CA ASP A 116 -9.92 -3.74 -18.35
C ASP A 116 -10.43 -3.39 -19.75
N ASN A 117 -10.01 -2.24 -20.30
CA ASN A 117 -10.36 -1.83 -21.67
C ASN A 117 -9.76 -2.76 -22.73
N ASP A 118 -8.50 -3.19 -22.57
CA ASP A 118 -7.84 -4.12 -23.49
C ASP A 118 -8.48 -5.51 -23.43
N MET A 119 -8.82 -6.00 -22.24
CA MET A 119 -9.52 -7.27 -22.06
C MET A 119 -10.95 -7.21 -22.60
N ASN A 120 -11.66 -6.11 -22.36
CA ASN A 120 -12.97 -5.83 -22.95
C ASN A 120 -12.88 -5.79 -24.48
N TRP A 121 -11.85 -5.13 -25.03
CA TRP A 121 -11.57 -5.16 -26.46
C TRP A 121 -11.30 -6.57 -26.98
N MET A 122 -10.53 -7.40 -26.27
CA MET A 122 -10.28 -8.79 -26.68
C MET A 122 -11.55 -9.65 -26.64
N MET A 123 -12.42 -9.47 -25.64
CA MET A 123 -13.65 -10.23 -25.47
C MET A 123 -14.77 -9.82 -26.42
N PHE A 124 -15.01 -8.53 -26.59
CA PHE A 124 -16.11 -7.97 -27.40
C PHE A 124 -15.63 -7.44 -28.75
N ARG A 125 -14.47 -7.95 -29.19
CA ARG A 125 -13.91 -7.61 -30.48
C ARG A 125 -14.92 -7.99 -31.57
N PRO A 126 -15.41 -7.03 -32.37
CA PRO A 126 -16.33 -7.35 -33.43
C PRO A 126 -15.66 -8.35 -34.37
N ARG A 127 -16.27 -9.53 -34.51
CA ARG A 127 -15.72 -10.58 -35.35
C ARG A 127 -16.01 -10.17 -36.78
N TRP A 128 -14.98 -10.03 -37.60
CA TRP A 128 -15.16 -9.73 -39.01
C TRP A 128 -15.02 -11.03 -39.79
N CYS A 129 -16.10 -11.45 -40.43
CA CYS A 129 -16.12 -12.62 -41.29
C CYS A 129 -15.85 -12.15 -42.73
N ARG A 130 -15.05 -12.94 -43.45
CA ARG A 130 -14.83 -12.73 -44.88
C ARG A 130 -15.59 -13.82 -45.63
N SER A 131 -16.46 -13.45 -46.57
CA SER A 131 -17.05 -14.38 -47.53
C SER A 131 -16.68 -13.97 -48.96
N SER A 132 -16.76 -14.92 -49.88
CA SER A 132 -16.59 -14.70 -51.31
C SER A 132 -17.84 -15.17 -52.04
N HIS A 133 -18.42 -14.30 -52.87
CA HIS A 133 -19.59 -14.62 -53.69
C HIS A 133 -19.37 -14.03 -55.07
N ASN A 134 -19.45 -14.87 -56.11
CA ASN A 134 -19.18 -14.51 -57.51
C ASN A 134 -17.82 -13.81 -57.71
N GLY A 135 -16.75 -14.34 -57.10
CA GLY A 135 -15.38 -13.82 -57.27
C GLY A 135 -15.10 -12.48 -56.58
N ARG A 136 -16.08 -11.90 -55.88
CA ARG A 136 -15.90 -10.69 -55.05
C ARG A 136 -15.85 -11.07 -53.59
N SER A 137 -14.88 -10.52 -52.87
CA SER A 137 -14.74 -10.73 -51.42
C SER A 137 -15.42 -9.60 -50.64
N TYR A 138 -16.21 -9.97 -49.64
CA TYR A 138 -16.90 -9.04 -48.75
C TYR A 138 -16.45 -9.29 -47.31
N VAL A 139 -16.31 -8.22 -46.53
CA VAL A 139 -16.03 -8.29 -45.11
C VAL A 139 -17.23 -7.72 -44.38
N TYR A 140 -17.83 -8.50 -43.48
CA TYR A 140 -18.99 -8.10 -42.70
C TYR A 140 -18.82 -8.51 -41.24
N ARG A 141 -19.55 -7.83 -40.35
CA ARG A 141 -19.55 -8.17 -38.93
C ARG A 141 -20.34 -9.47 -38.75
N CYS A 142 -19.69 -10.45 -38.14
CA CYS A 142 -20.32 -11.55 -37.43
C CYS A 142 -20.31 -11.25 -35.92
#